data_AF-A0A355DXC3-F1
#
_entry.id   AF-A0A355DXC3-F1
#
_cell.length_a   1.000
_cell.length_b   1.000
_cell.length_c   1.000
_cell.angle_alpha   90.00
_cell.angle_beta   90.00
_cell.angle_gamma   90.00
#
_symmetry.space_group_name_H-M   'P 1'
#
loop_
_entity.id
_entity.type
_entity.pdbx_description
1 polymer ?
#
loop_
_entity_poly.entity_id
_entity_poly.type
_entity_poly.pdbx_seq_one_letter_code
_entity_poly.pdbx_strand_id
1 'polypeptide(L)'
;MNFIVSPLQQFLITWLLILVTGWITLTALSYLGELISILLTASLIAFLLNYAVAAVRPFLPRTVAAILVYLVAAFAFVFIALTLAPPVFNQGRQLVIGLPDLLEQGQQQLASFQTWSVEHNLPFDVRILGSQLLARVQAQAEAIASTGLGLVVGTFNWFLDLILVLVISFYMLIDGERLWQGLTRIFSPKIQEGLTQSLQRNLQRFVSGQLLLGLFMAMTLTLAFRLLHVPFFLLFA
;
A
#
# COMPACT_ATOMS: atom_id res chain seq x y z
N MET A 1 -25.07 -45.88 -30.02
CA MET A 1 -24.72 -44.75 -30.92
C MET A 1 -23.28 -44.38 -30.60
N ASN A 2 -22.34 -44.83 -31.43
CA ASN A 2 -20.90 -44.69 -31.20
C ASN A 2 -20.46 -43.26 -31.57
N PHE A 3 -19.81 -42.57 -30.65
CA PHE A 3 -19.31 -41.22 -30.86
C PHE A 3 -18.22 -41.21 -31.93
N ILE A 4 -18.53 -40.60 -33.08
CA ILE A 4 -17.63 -40.34 -34.20
C ILE A 4 -16.81 -39.10 -33.85
N VAL A 5 -15.89 -39.21 -32.91
CA VAL A 5 -14.94 -38.14 -32.60
C VAL A 5 -13.56 -38.64 -32.99
N SER A 6 -12.90 -37.97 -33.93
CA SER A 6 -11.57 -38.37 -34.36
C SER A 6 -10.58 -38.28 -33.19
N PRO A 7 -9.53 -39.11 -33.12
CA PRO A 7 -8.57 -39.08 -32.01
C PRO A 7 -7.91 -37.69 -31.85
N LEU A 8 -7.76 -36.95 -32.95
CA LEU A 8 -7.30 -35.56 -32.94
C LEU A 8 -8.31 -34.60 -32.31
N GLN A 9 -9.61 -34.79 -32.55
CA GLN A 9 -10.66 -33.99 -31.93
C GLN A 9 -10.75 -34.25 -30.42
N GLN A 10 -10.61 -35.51 -29.97
CA GLN A 10 -10.56 -35.83 -28.54
C GLN A 10 -9.34 -35.22 -27.85
N PHE A 11 -8.18 -35.25 -28.52
CA PHE A 11 -6.97 -34.60 -28.02
C PHE A 11 -7.16 -33.09 -27.88
N LEU A 12 -7.68 -32.42 -28.92
CA LEU A 12 -7.95 -30.98 -28.90
C LEU A 12 -8.96 -30.59 -27.82
N ILE A 13 -10.05 -31.35 -27.66
CA ILE A 13 -11.06 -31.10 -26.63
C ILE A 13 -10.46 -31.27 -25.23
N THR A 14 -9.63 -32.29 -25.00
CA THR A 14 -9.01 -32.53 -23.70
C THR A 14 -8.04 -31.42 -23.32
N TRP A 15 -7.18 -31.00 -24.26
CA TRP A 15 -6.26 -29.88 -24.03
C TRP A 15 -7.00 -28.56 -23.81
N LEU A 16 -8.07 -28.31 -24.57
CA LEU A 16 -8.90 -27.12 -24.40
C LEU A 16 -9.60 -27.12 -23.04
N LEU A 17 -10.13 -28.26 -22.59
CA LEU A 17 -10.73 -28.39 -21.27
C LEU A 17 -9.71 -28.17 -20.15
N ILE A 18 -8.48 -28.69 -20.28
CA ILE A 18 -7.41 -28.44 -19.31
C ILE A 18 -7.05 -26.96 -19.26
N LEU A 19 -6.91 -26.30 -20.42
CA LEU A 19 -6.61 -24.86 -20.49
C LEU A 19 -7.73 -24.01 -19.89
N VAL A 20 -8.99 -24.32 -20.20
CA VAL A 20 -10.16 -23.61 -19.65
C VAL A 20 -10.27 -23.85 -18.15
N THR A 21 -10.11 -25.08 -17.69
CA THR A 21 -10.17 -25.41 -16.25
C THR A 21 -9.01 -24.77 -15.50
N GLY A 22 -7.81 -24.79 -16.07
CA GLY A 22 -6.63 -24.11 -15.53
C GLY A 22 -6.84 -22.60 -15.48
N TRP A 23 -7.36 -21.99 -16.53
CA TRP A 23 -7.69 -20.56 -16.57
C TRP A 23 -8.73 -20.17 -15.53
N ILE A 24 -9.83 -20.93 -15.41
CA ILE A 24 -10.86 -20.71 -14.40
C ILE A 24 -10.28 -20.88 -12.99
N THR A 25 -9.42 -21.88 -12.78
CA THR A 25 -8.77 -22.11 -11.48
C THR A 25 -7.85 -20.95 -11.12
N LEU A 26 -7.02 -20.47 -12.05
CA LEU A 26 -6.14 -19.31 -11.83
C LEU A 26 -6.95 -18.04 -11.54
N THR A 27 -8.05 -17.84 -12.26
CA THR A 27 -8.97 -16.71 -12.07
C THR A 27 -9.69 -16.81 -10.71
N ALA A 28 -10.14 -17.99 -10.31
CA ALA A 28 -10.73 -18.21 -8.99
C ALA A 28 -9.70 -17.98 -7.86
N LEU A 29 -8.45 -18.39 -8.09
CA LEU A 29 -7.36 -18.20 -7.13
C LEU A 29 -6.99 -16.72 -6.98
N SER A 30 -7.11 -15.90 -8.03
CA SER A 30 -6.88 -14.45 -7.91
C SER A 30 -7.95 -13.77 -7.05
N TYR A 31 -9.22 -14.17 -7.15
CA TYR A 31 -10.28 -13.66 -6.24
C TYR A 31 -10.06 -14.11 -4.79
N LEU A 32 -9.57 -15.34 -4.59
CA LEU A 32 -9.16 -15.79 -3.25
C LEU A 32 -7.96 -14.98 -2.73
N GLY A 33 -7.04 -14.55 -3.59
CA GLY A 33 -5.90 -13.72 -3.23
C GLY A 33 -6.30 -12.41 -2.55
N GLU A 34 -7.32 -11.72 -3.06
CA GLU A 34 -7.86 -10.49 -2.47
C GLU A 34 -8.46 -10.75 -1.08
N LEU A 35 -9.30 -11.78 -0.94
CA LEU A 35 -9.87 -12.18 0.35
C LEU A 35 -8.80 -12.60 1.37
N ILE A 36 -7.78 -13.35 0.93
CA ILE A 36 -6.65 -13.75 1.77
C ILE A 36 -5.87 -12.50 2.21
N SER A 37 -5.66 -11.53 1.32
CA SER A 37 -4.99 -10.27 1.63
C SER A 37 -5.75 -9.47 2.70
N ILE A 38 -7.08 -9.36 2.56
CA ILE A 38 -7.95 -8.73 3.56
C ILE A 38 -7.83 -9.46 4.91
N LEU A 39 -7.93 -10.79 4.92
CA LEU A 39 -7.80 -11.61 6.11
C LEU A 39 -6.44 -11.45 6.78
N LEU A 40 -5.35 -11.48 6.01
CA LEU A 40 -3.99 -11.30 6.51
C LEU A 40 -3.81 -9.89 7.09
N THR A 41 -4.25 -8.86 6.38
CA THR A 41 -4.18 -7.47 6.84
C THR A 41 -4.97 -7.28 8.13
N ALA A 42 -6.21 -7.79 8.18
CA ALA A 42 -7.05 -7.75 9.36
C ALA A 42 -6.43 -8.51 10.54
N SER A 43 -5.83 -9.67 10.28
CA SER A 43 -5.11 -10.47 11.28
C SER A 43 -3.93 -9.71 11.85
N LEU A 44 -3.13 -9.06 11.00
CA LEU A 44 -1.99 -8.26 11.41
C LEU A 44 -2.42 -7.07 12.28
N ILE A 45 -3.49 -6.36 11.89
CA ILE A 45 -4.04 -5.25 12.67
C ILE A 45 -4.56 -5.75 14.03
N ALA A 46 -5.39 -6.80 14.04
CA ALA A 46 -5.92 -7.38 15.27
C ALA A 46 -4.81 -7.80 16.22
N PHE A 47 -3.79 -8.45 15.68
CA PHE A 47 -2.63 -8.89 16.44
C PHE A 47 -1.81 -7.71 16.98
N LEU A 48 -1.63 -6.64 16.21
CA LEU A 48 -0.98 -5.41 16.65
C LEU A 48 -1.76 -4.76 17.80
N LEU A 49 -3.08 -4.64 17.66
CA LEU A 49 -3.95 -4.08 18.69
C LEU A 49 -4.01 -4.95 19.95
N ASN A 50 -3.88 -6.28 19.82
CA ASN A 50 -3.87 -7.20 20.96
C ASN A 50 -2.74 -6.87 21.96
N TYR A 51 -1.61 -6.32 21.52
CA TYR A 51 -0.56 -5.84 22.44
C TYR A 51 -1.02 -4.63 23.26
N ALA A 52 -1.67 -3.66 22.61
CA ALA A 52 -2.23 -2.51 23.30
C ALA A 52 -3.35 -2.96 24.26
N VAL A 53 -4.18 -3.94 23.88
CA VAL A 53 -5.18 -4.56 24.77
C VAL A 53 -4.52 -5.21 25.98
N ALA A 54 -3.42 -5.96 25.78
CA ALA A 54 -2.69 -6.59 26.87
C ALA A 54 -2.12 -5.58 27.89
N ALA A 55 -1.74 -4.38 27.43
CA ALA A 55 -1.28 -3.30 28.31
C ALA A 55 -2.42 -2.67 29.14
N VAL A 56 -3.64 -2.63 28.62
CA VAL A 56 -4.83 -2.04 29.29
C VAL A 56 -5.59 -3.08 30.13
N ARG A 57 -5.40 -4.37 29.85
CA ARG A 57 -6.04 -5.49 30.56
C ARG A 57 -5.92 -5.47 32.10
N PRO A 58 -4.83 -4.99 32.74
CA PRO A 58 -4.77 -4.92 34.19
C PRO A 58 -5.88 -4.06 34.83
N PHE A 59 -6.47 -3.14 34.06
CA PHE A 59 -7.47 -2.18 34.55
C PHE A 59 -8.91 -2.51 34.14
N LEU A 60 -9.11 -3.34 33.10
CA LEU A 60 -10.43 -3.59 32.49
C LEU A 60 -10.59 -5.05 32.04
N PRO A 61 -11.82 -5.60 32.03
CA PRO A 61 -12.08 -6.92 31.47
C PRO A 61 -11.73 -6.95 29.97
N ARG A 62 -11.24 -8.10 29.48
CA ARG A 62 -10.66 -8.26 28.13
C ARG A 62 -11.52 -7.66 27.01
N THR A 63 -12.83 -7.91 27.03
CA THR A 63 -13.75 -7.42 26.00
C THR A 63 -13.85 -5.89 25.99
N VAL A 64 -13.91 -5.27 27.17
CA VAL A 64 -13.98 -3.80 27.29
C VAL A 64 -12.63 -3.18 26.91
N ALA A 65 -11.52 -3.78 27.31
CA ALA A 65 -10.18 -3.35 26.90
C ALA A 65 -10.02 -3.44 25.36
N ALA A 66 -10.51 -4.52 24.73
CA ALA A 66 -10.48 -4.68 23.28
C ALA A 66 -11.28 -3.60 22.55
N ILE A 67 -12.53 -3.36 22.98
CA ILE A 67 -13.38 -2.32 22.40
C ILE A 67 -12.74 -0.93 22.54
N LEU A 68 -12.25 -0.59 23.73
CA LEU A 68 -11.64 0.71 24.00
C LEU A 68 -10.39 0.92 23.14
N VAL A 69 -9.46 -0.05 23.13
CA VAL A 69 -8.23 0.05 22.34
C VAL A 69 -8.55 0.15 20.85
N TYR A 70 -9.53 -0.61 20.36
CA TYR A 70 -9.94 -0.55 18.96
C TYR A 70 -10.52 0.82 18.61
N LEU A 71 -11.40 1.38 19.44
CA LEU A 71 -11.96 2.72 19.24
C LEU A 71 -10.88 3.80 19.27
N VAL A 72 -9.93 3.74 20.21
CA VAL A 72 -8.81 4.69 20.29
C VAL A 72 -7.91 4.57 19.07
N ALA A 73 -7.60 3.35 18.61
CA ALA A 73 -6.79 3.14 17.42
C ALA A 73 -7.50 3.62 16.15
N ALA A 74 -8.79 3.33 16.00
CA ALA A 74 -9.60 3.81 14.89
C ALA A 74 -9.70 5.35 14.89
N PHE A 75 -9.91 5.95 16.07
CA PHE A 75 -9.90 7.40 16.21
C PHE A 75 -8.55 8.00 15.86
N ALA A 76 -7.44 7.44 16.36
CA ALA A 76 -6.10 7.90 16.04
C ALA A 76 -5.80 7.79 14.55
N PHE A 77 -6.19 6.68 13.91
CA PHE A 77 -6.04 6.48 12.47
C PHE A 77 -6.83 7.52 11.66
N VAL A 78 -8.12 7.72 11.97
CA VAL A 78 -8.96 8.72 11.30
C VAL A 78 -8.42 10.13 11.54
N PHE A 79 -7.98 10.44 12.76
CA PHE A 79 -7.39 11.73 13.08
C PHE A 79 -6.11 11.99 12.27
N ILE A 80 -5.19 11.03 12.19
CA ILE A 80 -3.97 11.13 11.37
C ILE A 80 -4.35 11.27 9.89
N ALA A 81 -5.27 10.46 9.39
CA ALA A 81 -5.71 10.52 7.99
C ALA A 81 -6.32 11.88 7.65
N LEU A 82 -7.22 12.42 8.48
CA LEU A 82 -7.85 13.72 8.23
C LEU A 82 -6.91 14.90 8.41
N THR A 83 -5.83 14.76 9.19
CA THR A 83 -4.85 15.83 9.39
C THR A 83 -3.73 15.82 8.37
N LEU A 84 -3.24 14.63 7.96
CA LEU A 84 -2.13 14.48 7.02
C LEU A 84 -2.60 14.33 5.56
N ALA A 85 -3.72 13.66 5.28
CA ALA A 85 -4.12 13.42 3.89
C ALA A 85 -4.46 14.73 3.14
N PRO A 86 -5.20 15.71 3.70
CA PRO A 86 -5.48 16.96 3.00
C PRO A 86 -4.22 17.76 2.62
N PRO A 87 -3.24 18.02 3.53
CA PRO A 87 -2.04 18.73 3.14
C PRO A 87 -1.18 17.94 2.14
N VAL A 88 -1.06 16.62 2.27
CA VAL A 88 -0.34 15.78 1.28
C VAL A 88 -1.01 15.87 -0.10
N PHE A 89 -2.34 15.74 -0.15
CA PHE A 89 -3.09 15.86 -1.41
C PHE A 89 -2.99 17.26 -2.01
N ASN A 90 -3.08 18.30 -1.19
CA ASN A 90 -2.90 19.69 -1.63
C ASN A 90 -1.47 19.94 -2.15
N GLN A 91 -0.45 19.41 -1.48
CA GLN A 91 0.94 19.49 -1.94
C GLN A 91 1.14 18.76 -3.27
N GLY A 92 0.54 17.57 -3.43
CA GLY A 92 0.57 16.83 -4.71
C GLY A 92 -0.11 17.59 -5.84
N ARG A 93 -1.30 18.17 -5.58
CA ARG A 93 -1.99 19.00 -6.56
C ARG A 93 -1.18 20.24 -6.93
N GLN A 94 -0.61 20.93 -5.94
CA GLN A 94 0.23 22.10 -6.17
C GLN A 94 1.51 21.77 -6.95
N LEU A 95 2.11 20.60 -6.71
CA LEU A 95 3.24 20.11 -7.49
C LEU A 95 2.80 19.92 -8.94
N VAL A 96 1.70 19.22 -9.21
CA VAL A 96 1.19 19.00 -10.57
C VAL A 96 0.85 20.32 -11.28
N ILE A 97 0.21 21.26 -10.60
CA ILE A 97 -0.14 22.57 -11.18
C ILE A 97 1.10 23.46 -11.38
N GLY A 98 2.08 23.40 -10.48
CA GLY A 98 3.31 24.18 -10.54
C GLY A 98 4.44 23.54 -11.34
N LEU A 99 4.25 22.31 -11.82
CA LEU A 99 5.23 21.61 -12.66
C LEU A 99 5.61 22.41 -13.92
N PRO A 100 4.67 23.02 -14.68
CA PRO A 100 5.02 23.85 -15.84
C PRO A 100 6.00 24.98 -15.48
N ASP A 101 5.74 25.71 -14.40
CA ASP A 101 6.61 26.80 -13.94
C ASP A 101 8.00 26.29 -13.54
N LEU A 102 8.08 25.12 -12.87
CA LEU A 102 9.35 24.49 -12.51
C LEU A 102 10.12 24.02 -13.76
N LEU A 103 9.42 23.54 -14.78
CA LEU A 103 9.99 23.12 -16.06
C LEU A 103 10.51 24.34 -16.84
N GLU A 104 9.78 25.47 -16.84
CA GLU A 104 10.24 26.72 -17.44
C GLU A 104 11.49 27.27 -16.74
N GLN A 105 11.52 27.27 -15.40
CA GLN A 105 12.71 27.66 -14.64
C GLN A 105 13.90 26.72 -14.92
N GLY A 106 13.65 25.42 -15.00
CA GLY A 106 14.65 24.43 -15.40
C GLY A 106 15.20 24.69 -16.80
N GLN A 107 14.33 25.02 -17.77
CA GLN A 107 14.74 25.38 -19.14
C GLN A 107 15.64 26.61 -19.16
N GLN A 108 15.30 27.65 -18.39
CA GLN A 108 16.11 28.86 -18.29
C GLN A 108 17.49 28.58 -17.70
N GLN A 109 17.57 27.74 -16.65
CA GLN A 109 18.83 27.33 -16.06
C GLN A 109 19.66 26.47 -17.03
N LEU A 110 19.04 25.51 -17.73
CA LEU A 110 19.72 24.72 -18.76
C LEU A 110 20.23 25.61 -19.90
N ALA A 111 19.46 26.62 -20.32
CA ALA A 111 19.88 27.57 -21.33
C ALA A 111 21.10 28.38 -20.86
N SER A 112 21.09 28.86 -19.61
CA SER A 112 22.24 29.56 -19.03
C SER A 112 23.49 28.67 -18.92
N PHE A 113 23.32 27.40 -18.56
CA PHE A 113 24.39 26.42 -18.52
C PHE A 113 24.94 26.10 -19.92
N GLN A 114 24.08 26.02 -20.93
CA GLN A 114 24.51 25.85 -22.32
C GLN A 114 25.33 27.04 -22.79
N THR A 115 24.94 28.27 -22.46
CA THR A 115 25.73 29.48 -22.79
C THR A 115 27.12 29.41 -22.15
N TRP A 116 27.20 29.05 -20.86
CA TRP A 116 28.47 28.85 -20.16
C TRP A 116 29.34 27.73 -20.78
N SER A 117 28.72 26.60 -21.14
CA SER A 117 29.38 25.45 -21.78
C SER A 117 29.96 25.80 -23.15
N VAL A 118 29.24 26.60 -23.95
CA VAL A 118 29.71 27.08 -25.25
C VAL A 118 30.87 28.07 -25.08
N GLU A 119 30.79 28.96 -24.10
CA GLU A 119 31.86 29.91 -23.76
C GLU A 119 33.14 29.20 -23.27
N HIS A 120 33.00 28.02 -22.64
CA HIS A 120 34.13 27.20 -22.17
C HIS A 120 34.51 26.06 -23.14
N ASN A 121 34.01 26.08 -24.38
CA ASN A 121 34.34 25.11 -25.44
C ASN A 121 34.07 23.63 -25.07
N LEU A 122 33.09 23.37 -24.20
CA LEU A 122 32.72 22.02 -23.77
C LEU A 122 31.73 21.37 -24.78
N PRO A 123 31.94 20.10 -25.20
CA PRO A 123 31.18 19.44 -26.28
C PRO A 123 29.82 18.87 -25.84
N PHE A 124 29.13 19.50 -24.88
CA PHE A 124 27.81 19.05 -24.40
C PHE A 124 26.69 19.90 -25.01
N ASP A 125 25.78 19.26 -25.74
CA ASP A 125 24.53 19.89 -26.22
C ASP A 125 23.35 19.33 -25.42
N VAL A 126 22.96 20.06 -24.38
CA VAL A 126 21.87 19.65 -23.47
C VAL A 126 20.49 20.10 -23.96
N ARG A 127 20.40 20.88 -25.04
CA ARG A 127 19.12 21.46 -25.53
C ARG A 127 18.16 20.41 -26.08
N ILE A 128 18.69 19.42 -26.80
CA ILE A 128 17.87 18.37 -27.44
C ILE A 128 17.39 17.37 -26.38
N LEU A 129 18.26 17.00 -25.44
CA LEU A 129 17.92 16.11 -24.31
C LEU A 129 16.93 16.78 -23.36
N GLY A 130 17.13 18.07 -23.07
CA GLY A 130 16.22 18.87 -22.26
C GLY A 130 14.81 18.89 -22.86
N SER A 131 14.65 19.31 -24.12
CA SER A 131 13.32 19.45 -24.73
C SER A 131 12.53 18.13 -24.80
N GLN A 132 13.20 17.00 -25.11
CA GLN A 132 12.54 15.69 -25.14
C GLN A 132 12.15 15.16 -23.75
N LEU A 133 13.01 15.34 -22.74
CA LEU A 133 12.71 14.94 -21.36
C LEU A 133 11.57 15.78 -20.80
N LEU A 134 11.61 17.10 -21.02
CA LEU A 134 10.59 18.04 -20.56
C LEU A 134 9.22 17.73 -21.17
N ALA A 135 9.16 17.45 -22.49
CA ALA A 135 7.92 17.07 -23.15
C ALA A 135 7.31 15.76 -22.59
N ARG A 136 8.15 14.79 -22.22
CA ARG A 136 7.69 13.54 -21.58
C ARG A 136 7.17 13.78 -20.16
N VAL A 137 7.86 14.60 -19.38
CA VAL A 137 7.44 14.96 -18.01
C VAL A 137 6.11 15.72 -18.05
N GLN A 138 5.95 16.66 -18.99
CA GLN A 138 4.71 17.40 -19.16
C GLN A 138 3.53 16.50 -19.55
N ALA A 139 3.72 15.59 -20.52
CA ALA A 139 2.68 14.63 -20.92
C ALA A 139 2.25 13.70 -19.77
N GLN A 140 3.20 13.26 -18.93
CA GLN A 140 2.87 12.46 -17.74
C GLN A 140 2.14 13.28 -16.67
N ALA A 141 2.53 14.53 -16.45
CA ALA A 141 1.86 15.43 -15.52
C ALA A 141 0.40 15.68 -15.93
N GLU A 142 0.15 15.92 -17.22
CA GLU A 142 -1.20 16.10 -17.78
C GLU A 142 -2.04 14.82 -17.68
N ALA A 143 -1.45 13.64 -17.92
CA ALA A 143 -2.12 12.36 -17.72
C ALA A 143 -2.52 12.13 -16.25
N ILE A 144 -1.66 12.48 -15.30
CA ILE A 144 -1.95 12.37 -13.86
C ILE A 144 -3.04 13.38 -13.46
N ALA A 145 -2.98 14.62 -13.95
CA ALA A 145 -3.98 15.66 -13.68
C ALA A 145 -5.37 15.27 -14.22
N SER A 146 -5.43 14.73 -15.45
CA SER A 146 -6.68 14.31 -16.10
C SER A 146 -7.28 13.03 -15.49
N THR A 147 -6.45 12.19 -14.84
CA THR A 147 -6.90 11.00 -14.09
C THR A 147 -7.68 11.36 -12.81
N GLY A 148 -7.74 12.64 -12.42
CA GLY A 148 -8.48 13.11 -11.25
C GLY A 148 -9.96 12.65 -11.18
N LEU A 149 -10.59 12.34 -12.32
CA LEU A 149 -11.96 11.80 -12.39
C LEU A 149 -12.06 10.27 -12.19
N GLY A 150 -10.99 9.50 -12.44
CA GLY A 150 -10.96 8.05 -12.24
C GLY A 150 -10.87 7.61 -10.76
N LEU A 151 -10.49 8.52 -9.87
CA LEU A 151 -10.38 8.28 -8.43
C LEU A 151 -11.73 7.94 -7.77
N VAL A 152 -12.84 8.46 -8.30
CA VAL A 152 -14.17 8.30 -7.68
C VAL A 152 -14.66 6.84 -7.73
N VAL A 153 -14.44 6.14 -8.85
CA VAL A 153 -14.88 4.74 -9.00
C VAL A 153 -13.97 3.77 -8.24
N GLY A 154 -12.66 4.03 -8.20
CA GLY A 154 -11.71 3.22 -7.42
C GLY A 154 -11.91 3.33 -5.90
N THR A 155 -12.45 4.47 -5.42
CA THR A 155 -12.68 4.72 -3.99
C THR A 155 -13.73 3.77 -3.40
N PHE A 156 -14.74 3.33 -4.18
CA PHE A 156 -15.82 2.49 -3.67
C PHE A 156 -15.35 1.08 -3.29
N ASN A 157 -14.53 0.42 -4.12
CA ASN A 157 -14.01 -0.91 -3.80
C ASN A 157 -13.09 -0.86 -2.59
N TRP A 158 -12.17 0.11 -2.57
CA TRP A 158 -11.27 0.31 -1.45
C TRP A 158 -12.01 0.60 -0.13
N PHE A 159 -13.12 1.33 -0.18
CA PHE A 159 -13.95 1.60 0.99
C PHE A 159 -14.60 0.31 1.54
N LEU A 160 -15.10 -0.57 0.67
CA LEU A 160 -15.61 -1.88 1.09
C LEU A 160 -14.51 -2.74 1.69
N ASP A 161 -13.34 -2.81 1.06
CA ASP A 161 -12.19 -3.56 1.57
C ASP A 161 -11.76 -3.06 2.96
N LEU A 162 -11.72 -1.74 3.14
CA LEU A 162 -11.40 -1.11 4.42
C LEU A 162 -12.42 -1.49 5.49
N ILE A 163 -13.72 -1.47 5.18
CA ILE A 163 -14.77 -1.92 6.11
C ILE A 163 -14.57 -3.39 6.48
N LEU A 164 -14.31 -4.26 5.50
CA LEU A 164 -14.08 -5.69 5.75
C LEU A 164 -12.86 -5.91 6.64
N VAL A 165 -11.74 -5.23 6.34
CA VAL A 165 -10.53 -5.28 7.18
C VAL A 165 -10.82 -4.83 8.60
N LEU A 166 -11.58 -3.74 8.78
CA LEU A 166 -11.96 -3.24 10.11
C LEU A 166 -12.85 -4.26 10.85
N VAL A 167 -13.94 -4.72 10.24
CA VAL A 167 -14.87 -5.65 10.88
C VAL A 167 -14.18 -6.98 11.24
N ILE A 168 -13.40 -7.54 10.30
CA ILE A 168 -12.68 -8.80 10.53
C ILE A 168 -11.60 -8.60 11.61
N SER A 169 -10.85 -7.50 11.58
CA SER A 169 -9.82 -7.24 12.60
C SER A 169 -10.42 -7.05 13.98
N PHE A 170 -11.58 -6.39 14.09
CA PHE A 170 -12.30 -6.25 15.34
C PHE A 170 -12.75 -7.60 15.89
N TYR A 171 -13.36 -8.44 15.05
CA TYR A 171 -13.79 -9.77 15.44
C TYR A 171 -12.58 -10.65 15.85
N MET A 172 -11.47 -10.57 15.11
CA MET A 172 -10.22 -11.25 15.46
C MET A 172 -9.58 -10.70 16.74
N LEU A 173 -9.80 -9.45 17.12
CA LEU A 173 -9.28 -8.90 18.38
C LEU A 173 -10.02 -9.48 19.59
N ILE A 174 -11.34 -9.69 19.47
CA ILE A 174 -12.17 -10.25 20.54
C ILE A 174 -12.00 -11.78 20.64
N ASP A 175 -12.18 -12.48 19.52
CA ASP A 175 -12.26 -13.96 19.45
C ASP A 175 -11.08 -14.61 18.70
N GLY A 176 -9.96 -13.90 18.57
CA GLY A 176 -8.79 -14.33 17.76
C GLY A 176 -8.24 -15.71 18.11
N GLU A 177 -8.31 -16.12 19.38
CA GLU A 177 -7.88 -17.46 19.81
C GLU A 177 -8.70 -18.57 19.16
N ARG A 178 -10.02 -18.39 19.02
CA ARG A 178 -10.92 -19.40 18.41
C ARG A 178 -10.66 -19.52 16.91
N LEU A 179 -10.47 -18.39 16.24
CA LEU A 179 -10.14 -18.35 14.80
C LEU A 179 -8.76 -18.95 14.51
N TRP A 180 -7.76 -18.57 15.31
CA TRP A 180 -6.41 -19.10 15.19
C TRP A 180 -6.38 -20.61 15.41
N GLN A 181 -7.05 -21.10 16.46
CA GLN A 181 -7.20 -22.55 16.70
C GLN A 181 -7.88 -23.27 15.53
N GLY A 182 -8.89 -22.66 14.90
CA GLY A 182 -9.54 -23.20 13.71
C GLY A 182 -8.58 -23.35 12.52
N LEU A 183 -7.76 -22.33 12.26
CA LEU A 183 -6.76 -22.35 11.19
C LEU A 183 -5.62 -23.33 11.46
N THR A 184 -5.13 -23.39 12.70
CA THR A 184 -3.99 -24.23 13.06
C THR A 184 -4.36 -25.68 13.36
N ARG A 185 -5.65 -26.03 13.37
CA ARG A 185 -6.13 -27.40 13.63
C ARG A 185 -5.58 -28.44 12.65
N ILE A 186 -5.14 -27.99 11.47
CA ILE A 186 -4.53 -28.83 10.43
C ILE A 186 -3.12 -29.29 10.85
N PHE A 187 -2.45 -28.57 11.76
CA PHE A 187 -1.09 -28.86 12.20
C PHE A 187 -1.03 -29.65 13.51
N SER A 188 0.10 -30.31 13.77
CA SER A 188 0.37 -31.02 15.03
C SER A 188 0.50 -30.04 16.21
N PRO A 189 0.07 -30.40 17.44
CA PRO A 189 0.07 -29.51 18.61
C PRO A 189 1.43 -28.87 18.90
N LYS A 190 2.53 -29.62 18.74
CA LYS A 190 3.90 -29.09 18.96
C LYS A 190 4.28 -27.99 17.97
N ILE A 191 3.82 -28.12 16.72
CA ILE A 191 4.06 -27.12 15.67
C ILE A 191 3.19 -25.90 15.91
N GLN A 192 1.94 -26.10 16.33
CA GLN A 192 1.00 -25.03 16.64
C GLN A 192 1.53 -24.10 17.75
N GLU A 193 1.98 -24.64 18.87
CA GLU A 193 2.53 -23.83 19.97
C GLU A 193 3.79 -23.08 19.56
N GLY A 194 4.74 -23.78 18.94
CA GLY A 194 5.99 -23.17 18.47
C GLY A 194 5.78 -22.07 17.43
N LEU A 195 4.85 -22.29 16.48
CA LEU A 195 4.47 -21.29 15.49
C LEU A 195 3.82 -20.08 16.16
N THR A 196 2.83 -20.29 17.02
CA THR A 196 2.10 -19.20 17.68
C THR A 196 3.05 -18.32 18.49
N GLN A 197 3.92 -18.92 19.31
CA GLN A 197 4.84 -18.18 20.16
C GLN A 197 5.92 -17.44 19.34
N SER A 198 6.43 -18.07 18.28
CA SER A 198 7.42 -17.47 17.40
C SER A 198 6.82 -16.31 16.60
N LEU A 199 5.63 -16.50 16.04
CA LEU A 199 4.89 -15.46 15.32
C LEU A 199 4.58 -14.29 16.24
N GLN A 200 4.13 -14.59 17.47
CA GLN A 200 3.85 -13.59 18.50
C GLN A 200 5.07 -12.69 18.73
N ARG A 201 6.18 -13.31 19.11
CA ARG A 201 7.41 -12.59 19.46
C ARG A 201 8.08 -11.88 18.29
N ASN A 202 8.11 -12.49 17.10
CA ASN A 202 8.77 -11.91 15.93
C ASN A 202 7.97 -10.74 15.35
N LEU A 203 6.66 -10.90 15.17
CA LEU A 203 5.82 -9.82 14.67
C LEU A 203 5.78 -8.66 15.67
N GLN A 204 5.75 -8.91 16.98
CA GLN A 204 5.84 -7.84 17.97
C GLN A 204 7.11 -7.00 17.79
N ARG A 205 8.27 -7.66 17.72
CA ARG A 205 9.56 -6.98 17.57
C ARG A 205 9.66 -6.26 16.23
N PHE A 206 9.19 -6.90 15.16
CA PHE A 206 9.18 -6.33 13.82
C PHE A 206 8.30 -5.08 13.74
N VAL A 207 7.06 -5.15 14.21
CA VAL A 207 6.12 -4.03 14.19
C VAL A 207 6.64 -2.87 15.04
N SER A 208 7.09 -3.13 16.27
CA SER A 208 7.66 -2.06 17.12
C SER A 208 8.90 -1.44 16.48
N GLY A 209 9.76 -2.24 15.86
CA GLY A 209 10.93 -1.77 15.12
C GLY A 209 10.53 -0.93 13.90
N GLN A 210 9.55 -1.37 13.12
CA GLN A 210 9.08 -0.69 11.92
C GLN A 210 8.37 0.63 12.26
N LEU A 211 7.57 0.65 13.33
CA LEU A 211 6.93 1.87 13.83
C LEU A 211 7.96 2.88 14.33
N LEU A 212 8.97 2.43 15.10
CA LEU A 212 10.04 3.30 15.57
C LEU A 212 10.88 3.83 14.40
N LEU A 213 11.24 2.97 13.45
CA LEU A 213 11.98 3.36 12.26
C LEU A 213 11.18 4.35 11.40
N GLY A 214 9.89 4.08 11.18
CA GLY A 214 8.99 4.95 10.42
C GLY A 214 8.81 6.31 11.09
N LEU A 215 8.60 6.36 12.41
CA LEU A 215 8.53 7.61 13.17
C LEU A 215 9.85 8.39 13.12
N PHE A 216 10.98 7.70 13.27
CA PHE A 216 12.30 8.31 13.18
C PHE A 216 12.56 8.88 11.78
N MET A 217 12.23 8.13 10.72
CA MET A 217 12.32 8.61 9.34
C MET A 217 11.42 9.80 9.11
N ALA A 218 10.13 9.72 9.47
CA ALA A 218 9.17 10.80 9.29
C ALA A 218 9.61 12.08 10.00
N MET A 219 10.06 12.00 11.25
CA MET A 219 10.58 13.17 11.99
C MET A 219 11.84 13.75 11.35
N THR A 220 12.80 12.89 10.98
CA THR A 220 14.08 13.31 10.41
C THR A 220 13.89 13.95 9.04
N LEU A 221 13.13 13.31 8.15
CA LEU A 221 12.82 13.83 6.80
C LEU A 221 12.02 15.12 6.88
N THR A 222 10.99 15.17 7.72
CA THR A 222 10.20 16.40 7.93
C THR A 222 11.07 17.56 8.39
N LEU A 223 11.97 17.33 9.36
CA LEU A 223 12.86 18.37 9.87
C LEU A 223 13.90 18.79 8.83
N ALA A 224 14.52 17.83 8.13
CA ALA A 224 15.52 18.07 7.11
C ALA A 224 14.94 18.87 5.93
N PHE A 225 13.79 18.47 5.39
CA PHE A 225 13.14 19.16 4.28
C PHE A 225 12.61 20.54 4.69
N ARG A 226 12.11 20.69 5.92
CA ARG A 226 11.74 22.01 6.45
C ARG A 226 12.94 22.94 6.56
N LEU A 227 14.09 22.45 7.02
CA LEU A 227 15.32 23.24 7.13
C LEU A 227 15.87 23.64 5.75
N LEU A 228 15.86 22.70 4.81
CA LEU A 228 16.29 22.90 3.42
C LEU A 228 15.28 23.71 2.57
N HIS A 229 14.17 24.16 3.16
CA HIS A 229 13.08 24.88 2.47
C HIS A 229 12.57 24.14 1.21
N VAL A 230 12.58 22.81 1.24
CA VAL A 230 12.10 22.01 0.11
C VAL A 230 10.58 22.15 0.03
N PRO A 231 10.04 22.64 -1.11
CA PRO A 231 8.59 22.70 -1.29
C PRO A 231 8.02 21.28 -1.28
N PHE A 232 6.82 21.11 -0.75
CA PHE A 232 6.11 19.81 -0.67
C PHE A 232 6.75 18.77 0.27
N PHE A 233 7.41 19.20 1.35
CA PHE A 233 8.10 18.30 2.28
C PHE A 233 7.25 17.18 2.87
N LEU A 234 5.93 17.36 3.08
CA LEU A 234 5.06 16.31 3.61
C LEU A 234 4.71 15.25 2.56
N LEU A 235 4.77 15.60 1.28
CA LEU A 235 4.55 14.66 0.20
C LEU A 235 5.76 13.73 -0.01
N PHE A 236 6.96 14.19 0.32
CA PHE A 236 8.21 13.44 0.13
C PHE A 236 8.73 12.73 1.39
N ALA A 237 8.17 13.04 2.57
CA ALA A 237 8.58 12.47 3.86
C ALA A 237 7.74 11.25 4.24
#